data_AF-A0AAD0RJU1-F1
#
_entry.id   AF-A0AAD0RJU1-F1
#
_cell.length_a   1.000
_cell.length_b   1.000
_cell.length_c   1.000
_cell.angle_alpha   90.00
_cell.angle_beta   90.00
_cell.angle_gamma   90.00
#
_symmetry.space_group_name_H-M   'P 1'
#
loop_
_entity.id
_entity.type
_entity.pdbx_description
1 polymer ?
#
loop_
_entity_poly.entity_id
_entity_poly.type
_entity_poly.pdbx_seq_one_letter_code
_entity_poly.pdbx_strand_id
1 'polypeptide(L)' 'MTLGKLDTAVHAVMNDMLTPSQAAKAYHVPQRSLYKALRYSKEKQQTRWQKLMHEKVRLEQSLARINKELHEQFV' A
#
# COMPACT_ATOMS: atom_id res chain seq x y z
N MET A 1 20.01 -6.37 -2.32
CA MET A 1 19.06 -6.88 -1.31
C MET A 1 18.20 -7.94 -1.97
N THR A 2 18.51 -9.22 -1.79
CA THR A 2 17.67 -10.32 -2.30
C THR A 2 16.43 -10.41 -1.43
N LEU A 3 15.26 -10.01 -1.95
CA LEU A 3 13.97 -10.23 -1.29
C LEU A 3 13.87 -11.71 -0.92
N GLY A 4 13.52 -12.02 0.32
CA GLY A 4 13.37 -13.41 0.75
C GLY A 4 12.27 -14.09 -0.07
N LYS A 5 12.35 -15.40 -0.30
CA LYS A 5 11.32 -16.17 -1.06
C LYS A 5 9.89 -15.92 -0.55
N LEU A 6 9.75 -15.66 0.76
CA LEU A 6 8.48 -15.30 1.39
C LEU A 6 7.98 -13.92 0.94
N ASP A 7 8.85 -12.92 0.87
CA ASP A 7 8.49 -11.56 0.42
C ASP A 7 8.09 -11.58 -1.06
N THR A 8 8.83 -12.32 -1.90
CA THR A 8 8.48 -12.50 -3.32
C THR A 8 7.13 -13.19 -3.49
N ALA A 9 6.83 -14.20 -2.67
CA ALA A 9 5.54 -14.86 -2.67
C ALA A 9 4.41 -13.93 -2.24
N VAL A 10 4.63 -13.10 -1.20
CA VAL A 10 3.67 -12.08 -0.76
C VAL A 10 3.43 -11.07 -1.89
N HIS A 11 4.49 -10.56 -2.52
CA HIS A 11 4.38 -9.63 -3.65
C HIS A 11 3.62 -10.23 -4.84
N ALA A 12 3.81 -11.52 -5.15
CA ALA A 12 3.09 -12.18 -6.22
C ALA A 12 1.58 -12.28 -5.95
N VAL A 13 1.21 -12.55 -4.71
CA VAL A 13 -0.21 -12.61 -4.30
C VAL A 13 -0.84 -11.23 -4.25
N MET A 14 -0.12 -10.22 -3.76
CA MET A 14 -0.66 -8.85 -3.62
C MET A 14 -0.86 -8.12 -4.95
N ASN A 15 -0.18 -8.53 -6.01
CA ASN A 15 -0.34 -7.99 -7.36
C ASN A 15 -1.25 -8.88 -8.23
N ASP A 16 -2.06 -9.75 -7.62
CA ASP A 16 -2.98 -10.67 -8.29
C ASP A 16 -2.34 -11.59 -9.36
N MET A 17 -1.02 -11.81 -9.28
CA MET A 17 -0.30 -12.68 -10.23
C MET A 17 -0.52 -14.16 -9.92
N LEU A 18 -0.66 -14.52 -8.63
CA LEU A 18 -0.86 -15.89 -8.17
C LEU A 18 -1.79 -15.93 -6.96
N THR A 19 -2.59 -17.00 -6.83
CA THR A 19 -3.32 -17.26 -5.59
C THR A 19 -2.36 -17.62 -4.45
N PRO A 20 -2.73 -17.43 -3.16
CA PRO A 20 -1.87 -17.78 -2.02
C PRO A 20 -1.36 -19.23 -2.07
N SER A 21 -2.22 -20.17 -2.47
CA SER A 21 -1.86 -21.59 -2.61
C SER A 21 -0.88 -21.84 -3.75
N GLN A 22 -1.00 -21.12 -4.87
CA GLN A 22 -0.06 -21.23 -5.99
C GLN A 22 1.28 -20.58 -5.66
N ALA A 23 1.30 -19.42 -5.00
CA ALA A 23 2.51 -18.75 -4.58
C ALA A 23 3.29 -19.57 -3.53
N ALA A 24 2.60 -20.20 -2.57
CA ALA A 24 3.25 -21.08 -1.60
C ALA A 24 4.01 -22.23 -2.27
N LYS A 25 3.41 -22.83 -3.31
CA LYS A 25 4.03 -23.90 -4.11
C LYS A 25 5.17 -23.37 -4.99
N ALA A 26 4.93 -22.29 -5.74
CA ALA A 26 5.88 -21.72 -6.70
C ALA A 26 7.17 -21.23 -6.03
N TYR A 27 7.07 -20.67 -4.82
CA TYR A 27 8.22 -20.12 -4.09
C TYR A 27 8.73 -21.04 -2.97
N HIS A 28 8.19 -22.25 -2.85
CA HIS A 28 8.55 -23.24 -1.83
C HIS A 28 8.51 -22.67 -0.40
N VAL A 29 7.46 -21.93 -0.07
CA VAL A 29 7.27 -21.34 1.27
C VAL A 29 6.10 -22.01 2.00
N PRO A 30 6.20 -22.20 3.33
CA PRO A 30 5.09 -22.74 4.10
C PRO A 30 3.85 -21.86 3.96
N GLN A 31 2.72 -22.46 3.59
CA GLN A 31 1.46 -21.74 3.36
C GLN A 31 1.01 -20.96 4.60
N ARG A 32 1.21 -21.52 5.80
CA ARG A 32 0.92 -20.84 7.08
C ARG A 32 1.74 -19.55 7.26
N SER A 33 3.02 -19.58 6.88
CA SER A 33 3.91 -18.41 6.94
C SER A 33 3.50 -17.36 5.91
N LEU A 34 3.09 -17.78 4.70
CA LEU A 34 2.60 -16.87 3.66
C LEU A 34 1.29 -16.18 4.07
N TYR A 35 0.31 -16.91 4.62
CA TYR A 35 -0.92 -16.30 5.14
C TYR A 35 -0.66 -15.31 6.27
N LYS A 36 0.26 -15.66 7.20
CA LYS A 36 0.66 -14.77 8.28
C LYS A 36 1.27 -13.47 7.70
N ALA A 37 2.19 -13.59 6.75
CA ALA A 37 2.82 -12.44 6.11
C ALA A 37 1.83 -11.57 5.31
N LEU A 38 0.89 -12.19 4.59
CA LEU A 38 -0.19 -11.49 3.88
C LEU A 38 -1.13 -10.73 4.81
N ARG A 39 -1.42 -11.27 6.00
CA ARG A 39 -2.22 -10.57 7.00
C ARG A 39 -1.53 -9.32 7.50
N TYR A 40 -0.25 -9.43 7.88
CA TYR A 40 0.54 -8.26 8.32
C TYR A 40 0.73 -7.22 7.21
N SER A 41 0.92 -7.65 5.96
CA SER A 41 1.08 -6.71 4.84
C SER A 41 -0.21 -5.93 4.55
N LYS A 42 -1.38 -6.58 4.65
CA LYS A 42 -2.70 -5.92 4.52
C LYS A 42 -2.94 -4.90 5.62
N GLU A 43 -2.66 -5.27 6.89
CA GLU A 43 -2.79 -4.34 8.03
C GLU A 43 -1.90 -3.10 7.82
N LYS A 44 -0.64 -3.30 7.41
CA LYS A 44 0.30 -2.20 7.12
C LYS A 44 -0.14 -1.33 5.94
N GLN A 45 -0.69 -1.93 4.89
CA GLN A 45 -1.21 -1.19 3.74
C GLN A 45 -2.43 -0.35 4.10
N GLN A 46 -3.34 -0.87 4.92
CA GLN A 46 -4.53 -0.14 5.36
C GLN A 46 -4.15 1.12 6.15
N THR A 47 -3.20 1.00 7.08
CA THR A 47 -2.68 2.16 7.83
C THR A 47 -1.96 3.17 6.92
N ARG A 48 -1.18 2.71 5.94
CA ARG A 48 -0.50 3.61 4.98
C ARG A 48 -1.50 4.34 4.08
N TRP A 49 -2.51 3.64 3.57
CA TRP A 49 -3.58 4.24 2.76
C TRP A 49 -4.36 5.29 3.54
N GLN A 50 -4.69 5.01 4.79
CA GLN A 50 -5.33 5.99 5.67
C GLN A 50 -4.47 7.25 5.81
N LYS A 51 -3.16 7.11 6.07
CA LYS A 51 -2.24 8.25 6.15
C LYS A 51 -2.20 9.05 4.85
N LEU A 52 -2.06 8.38 3.70
CA LEU A 52 -2.02 9.04 2.39
C LEU A 52 -3.32 9.79 2.07
N MET A 53 -4.48 9.25 2.45
CA MET A 53 -5.75 9.95 2.28
C MET A 53 -5.85 11.20 3.16
N HIS A 54 -5.39 11.14 4.41
CA HIS A 54 -5.34 12.32 5.27
C HIS A 54 -4.40 13.40 4.72
N GLU A 55 -3.24 13.00 4.21
CA GLU A 55 -2.29 13.93 3.57
C GLU A 55 -2.87 14.56 2.30
N LYS A 56 -3.55 13.77 1.46
CA LYS A 56 -4.24 14.27 0.27
C LYS A 56 -5.25 15.36 0.63
N VAL A 57 -6.14 15.08 1.59
CA VAL A 57 -7.16 16.06 2.04
C VAL A 57 -6.51 17.34 2.56
N ARG A 58 -5.41 17.20 3.32
CA ARG A 58 -4.66 18.36 3.84
C ARG A 58 -4.08 19.22 2.72
N LEU A 59 -3.51 18.58 1.70
CA LEU A 59 -2.94 19.28 0.54
C LEU A 59 -4.03 19.97 -0.29
N GLU A 60 -5.18 19.32 -0.51
CA GLU A 60 -6.32 19.91 -1.21
C GLU A 60 -6.85 21.15 -0.47
N GLN A 61 -6.95 21.09 0.86
CA GLN A 61 -7.33 22.26 1.68
C GLN A 61 -6.30 23.38 1.60
N SER A 62 -5.01 23.06 1.60
CA SER A 62 -3.94 24.05 1.46
C SER A 62 -3.99 24.74 0.10
N LEU A 63 -4.20 23.98 -0.97
CA LEU A 63 -4.36 24.52 -2.32
C LEU A 63 -5.59 25.43 -2.43
N ALA A 64 -6.71 25.02 -1.84
CA ALA A 64 -7.92 25.84 -1.82
C ALA A 64 -7.71 27.19 -1.10
N ARG A 65 -6.95 27.20 0.01
CA ARG A 65 -6.57 28.44 0.71
C ARG A 65 -5.70 29.34 -0.15
N ILE A 66 -4.64 28.79 -0.74
CA ILE A 66 -3.72 29.55 -1.59
C ILE A 66 -4.48 30.15 -2.78
N ASN A 67 -5.35 29.38 -3.43
CA ASN A 67 -6.16 29.88 -4.54
C ASN A 67 -7.10 31.01 -4.11
N LYS A 68 -7.68 30.92 -2.91
CA LYS A 68 -8.53 31.99 -2.37
C LYS A 68 -7.72 33.26 -2.10
N GLU A 69 -6.56 33.13 -1.45
CA GLU A 69 -5.66 34.26 -1.16
C GLU A 69 -5.15 34.93 -2.44
N LEU A 70 -4.79 34.14 -3.45
CA LEU A 70 -4.43 34.66 -4.77
C LEU A 70 -5.60 35.38 -5.44
N HIS A 71 -6.81 34.82 -5.37
CA HIS A 71 -7.99 35.48 -5.93
C HIS A 71 -8.27 36.82 -5.25
N GLU A 72 -8.13 36.90 -3.93
CA GLU A 72 -8.30 38.15 -3.16
C GLU A 72 -7.18 39.18 -3.40
N GLN A 73 -5.99 38.76 -3.85
CA GLN A 73 -4.87 39.66 -4.16
C GLN A 73 -4.90 40.22 -5.59
N PHE A 74 -5.53 39.52 -6.53
CA PHE A 74 -5.49 39.84 -7.95
C PHE A 74 -6.87 40.19 -8.56
N VAL A 75 -7.92 40.25 -7.74
CA VAL A 75 -9.25 40.80 -8.06
C VAL A 75 -9.53 42.00 -7.17
#